data_AF-A0A8T4IQ96-F1
#
_entry.id   AF-A0A8T4IQ96-F1
#
_cell.length_a   1.000
_cell.length_b   1.000
_cell.length_c   1.000
_cell.angle_alpha   90.00
_cell.angle_beta   90.00
_cell.angle_gamma   90.00
#
_symmetry.space_group_name_H-M   'P 1'
#
loop_
_entity.id
_entity.type
_entity.pdbx_description
1 polymer ?
#
loop_
_entity_poly.entity_id
_entity_poly.type
_entity_poly.pdbx_seq_one_letter_code
_entity_poly.pdbx_strand_id
1 'polypeptide(L)'
;MSGTAGAKSAVEWLASVAPDPEACRWEWERNPLGVALLPAGRRWDVLIVSGELGYPTLDILTNCLDRPGPVLADFGESRIGWFVPPGTATRWLGTGCRCAGQG
;
A
#
# COMPACT_ATOMS: atom_id res chain seq x y z
N MET A 1 21.68 7.47 -11.14
CA MET A 1 21.63 7.76 -9.70
C MET A 1 20.27 8.38 -9.36
N SER A 2 19.20 7.58 -9.20
CA SER A 2 17.87 8.08 -8.78
C SER A 2 17.09 7.12 -7.87
N GLY A 3 17.65 5.97 -7.50
CA GLY A 3 16.91 4.94 -6.75
C GLY A 3 16.63 5.30 -5.29
N THR A 4 17.51 6.05 -4.63
CA THR A 4 17.43 6.32 -3.18
C THR A 4 16.50 7.48 -2.83
N ALA A 5 16.40 8.50 -3.68
CA ALA A 5 15.50 9.64 -3.45
C ALA A 5 14.02 9.24 -3.59
N GLY A 6 13.70 8.39 -4.59
CA GLY A 6 12.36 7.84 -4.76
C GLY A 6 11.96 6.84 -3.66
N ALA A 7 12.91 6.05 -3.16
CA ALA A 7 12.67 5.16 -2.03
C ALA A 7 12.42 5.92 -0.72
N LYS A 8 13.21 6.98 -0.44
CA LYS A 8 12.99 7.84 0.72
C LYS A 8 11.63 8.53 0.68
N SER A 9 11.21 9.06 -0.47
CA SER A 9 9.89 9.68 -0.59
C SER A 9 8.75 8.68 -0.44
N ALA A 10 8.92 7.42 -0.86
CA ALA A 10 7.93 6.36 -0.65
C ALA A 10 7.81 5.98 0.84
N VAL A 11 8.93 5.78 1.55
CA VAL A 11 8.93 5.49 2.99
C VAL A 11 8.32 6.64 3.78
N GLU A 12 8.66 7.89 3.45
CA GLU A 12 8.06 9.07 4.09
C GLU A 12 6.55 9.16 3.83
N TRP A 13 6.11 8.91 2.59
CA TRP A 13 4.68 8.89 2.26
C TRP A 13 3.93 7.80 3.04
N LEU A 14 4.52 6.60 3.14
CA LEU A 14 3.96 5.48 3.90
C LEU A 14 3.92 5.77 5.40
N ALA A 15 5.02 6.22 5.99
CA ALA A 15 5.09 6.54 7.42
C ALA A 15 4.17 7.72 7.79
N SER A 16 3.84 8.60 6.84
CA SER A 16 3.01 9.78 7.09
C SER A 16 1.61 9.47 7.63
N VAL A 17 1.12 8.22 7.51
CA VAL A 17 -0.16 7.81 8.09
C VAL A 17 -0.09 7.40 9.56
N ALA A 18 1.12 7.10 10.06
CA ALA A 18 1.32 6.74 11.45
C ALA A 18 0.95 7.92 12.37
N PRO A 19 0.48 7.66 13.61
CA PRO A 19 0.28 8.72 14.60
C PRO A 19 1.56 9.51 14.88
N ASP A 20 2.71 8.84 14.82
CA ASP A 20 4.05 9.43 14.88
C ASP A 20 4.87 8.95 13.66
N PRO A 21 4.92 9.76 12.58
CA PRO A 21 5.64 9.39 11.35
C PRO A 21 7.16 9.25 11.53
N GLU A 22 7.77 10.02 12.43
CA GLU A 22 9.22 9.97 12.63
C GLU A 22 9.62 8.70 13.39
N ALA A 23 8.87 8.35 14.43
CA ALA A 23 9.08 7.10 15.15
C ALA A 23 8.84 5.88 14.24
N CYS A 24 7.79 5.90 13.41
CA CYS A 24 7.50 4.82 12.47
C CYS A 24 8.63 4.61 11.45
N ARG A 25 9.18 5.70 10.88
CA ARG A 25 10.34 5.62 9.98
C ARG A 25 11.57 5.09 10.71
N TRP A 26 11.83 5.57 11.92
CA TRP A 26 12.97 5.13 12.73
C TRP A 26 12.89 3.64 13.08
N GLU A 27 11.69 3.14 13.39
CA GLU A 27 11.45 1.72 13.62
C GLU A 27 11.75 0.89 12.37
N TRP A 28 11.23 1.31 11.21
CA TRP A 28 11.49 0.64 9.93
C TRP A 28 12.99 0.54 9.65
N GLU A 29 13.72 1.66 9.71
CA GLU A 29 15.15 1.73 9.39
C GLU A 29 16.02 0.87 10.32
N ARG A 30 15.58 0.63 11.56
CA ARG A 30 16.32 -0.15 12.57
C ARG A 30 15.87 -1.59 12.70
N ASN A 31 14.71 -1.97 12.14
CA ASN A 31 14.25 -3.33 12.19
C ASN A 31 15.19 -4.22 11.36
N PRO A 32 15.80 -5.28 11.94
CA PRO A 32 16.68 -6.19 11.20
C PRO A 32 16.02 -6.86 9.99
N LEU A 33 14.70 -6.98 10.00
CA LEU A 33 13.90 -7.51 8.88
C LEU A 33 13.47 -6.41 7.89
N GLY A 34 13.72 -5.14 8.20
CA GLY A 34 13.36 -4.00 7.36
C GLY A 34 11.86 -3.81 7.21
N VAL A 35 11.08 -4.03 8.28
CA VAL A 35 9.61 -3.90 8.29
C VAL A 35 9.12 -3.00 9.42
N ALA A 36 8.01 -2.30 9.19
CA ALA A 36 7.25 -1.56 10.20
C ALA A 36 5.75 -1.71 9.94
N LEU A 37 4.93 -1.66 10.99
CA LEU A 37 3.47 -1.68 10.85
C LEU A 37 2.96 -0.27 10.49
N LEU A 38 2.06 -0.21 9.51
CA LEU A 38 1.44 1.02 9.04
C LEU A 38 -0.08 0.96 9.23
N PRO A 39 -0.71 2.01 9.79
CA PRO A 39 -2.16 2.02 9.97
C PRO A 39 -2.90 2.25 8.65
N ALA A 40 -3.46 1.17 8.10
CA ALA A 40 -4.47 1.25 7.05
C ALA A 40 -5.77 1.89 7.58
N GLY A 41 -6.67 2.28 6.67
CA GLY A 41 -7.95 2.89 7.02
C GLY A 41 -7.92 4.38 7.31
N ARG A 42 -6.75 5.00 7.52
CA ARG A 42 -6.67 6.43 7.88
C ARG A 42 -6.65 7.34 6.65
N ARG A 43 -5.60 7.23 5.83
CA ARG A 43 -5.48 7.97 4.57
C ARG A 43 -5.66 7.09 3.34
N TRP A 44 -5.55 5.78 3.52
CA TRP A 44 -5.71 4.78 2.49
C TRP A 44 -6.14 3.45 3.11
N ASP A 45 -6.87 2.67 2.34
CA ASP A 45 -6.93 1.21 2.51
C ASP A 45 -5.92 0.57 1.55
N VAL A 46 -5.65 -0.72 1.72
CA VAL A 46 -4.82 -1.50 0.79
C VAL A 46 -5.62 -2.66 0.24
N LEU A 47 -5.78 -2.73 -1.07
CA LEU A 47 -6.31 -3.90 -1.78
C LEU A 47 -5.14 -4.75 -2.29
N ILE A 48 -5.01 -5.98 -1.79
CA ILE A 48 -3.95 -6.92 -2.15
C ILE A 48 -4.52 -8.01 -3.03
N VAL A 49 -4.02 -8.12 -4.25
CA VAL A 49 -4.48 -9.09 -5.26
C VAL A 49 -3.34 -10.00 -5.71
N SER A 50 -3.67 -11.14 -6.32
CA SER A 50 -2.69 -11.92 -7.08
C SER A 50 -2.19 -11.12 -8.29
N GLY A 51 -0.98 -11.44 -8.76
CA GLY A 51 -0.32 -10.73 -9.85
C GLY A 51 -1.08 -10.83 -11.17
N GLU A 52 -1.79 -11.95 -11.39
CA GLU A 52 -2.70 -12.15 -12.52
C GLU A 52 -3.84 -11.13 -12.54
N LEU A 53 -4.27 -10.65 -11.37
CA LEU A 53 -5.31 -9.63 -11.24
C LEU A 53 -4.74 -8.21 -11.22
N GLY A 54 -3.43 -8.04 -11.35
CA GLY A 54 -2.76 -6.74 -11.34
C GLY A 54 -3.29 -5.77 -12.38
N TYR A 55 -3.16 -6.12 -13.66
CA TYR A 55 -3.64 -5.29 -14.77
C TYR A 55 -5.16 -5.09 -14.75
N PRO A 56 -5.98 -6.14 -14.56
CA PRO A 56 -7.42 -5.95 -14.40
C PRO A 56 -7.79 -4.97 -13.26
N THR A 57 -7.07 -5.02 -12.14
CA THR A 57 -7.28 -4.09 -11.02
C THR A 57 -6.90 -2.66 -11.42
N LEU A 58 -5.77 -2.48 -12.11
CA LEU A 58 -5.36 -1.16 -12.63
C LEU A 58 -6.41 -0.57 -13.58
N ASP A 59 -6.96 -1.37 -14.48
CA ASP A 59 -7.99 -0.93 -15.43
C ASP A 59 -9.24 -0.45 -14.70
N ILE A 60 -9.68 -1.16 -13.66
CA ILE A 60 -10.82 -0.73 -12.83
C ILE A 60 -10.48 0.56 -12.09
N LEU A 61 -9.32 0.64 -11.44
CA LEU A 61 -8.95 1.81 -10.65
C LEU A 61 -8.77 3.06 -11.51
N THR A 62 -8.22 2.95 -12.71
CA THR A 62 -8.07 4.09 -13.64
C THR A 62 -9.40 4.57 -14.21
N ASN A 63 -10.42 3.70 -14.27
CA ASN A 63 -11.78 4.09 -14.64
C ASN A 63 -12.57 4.71 -13.47
N CYS A 64 -12.28 4.31 -12.23
CA CYS A 64 -13.02 4.76 -11.05
C CYS A 64 -12.38 5.95 -10.32
N LEU A 65 -11.08 6.19 -10.51
CA LEU A 65 -10.31 7.21 -9.78
C LEU A 65 -9.61 8.15 -10.75
N ASP A 66 -9.65 9.46 -10.47
CA ASP A 66 -8.93 10.47 -11.25
C ASP A 66 -7.40 10.20 -11.27
N ARG A 67 -6.87 9.64 -10.18
CA ARG A 67 -5.48 9.23 -10.07
C ARG A 67 -5.34 8.01 -9.15
N PRO A 68 -4.92 6.85 -9.66
CA PRO A 68 -4.64 5.69 -8.79
C PRO A 68 -3.48 6.00 -7.84
N GLY A 69 -3.57 5.48 -6.62
CA GLY A 69 -2.53 5.62 -5.61
C GLY A 69 -1.26 4.82 -5.94
N PRO A 70 -0.21 4.94 -5.11
CA PRO A 70 0.98 4.10 -5.24
C PRO A 70 0.64 2.60 -5.22
N VAL A 71 1.56 1.80 -5.74
CA VAL A 71 1.41 0.34 -5.84
C VAL A 71 2.61 -0.34 -5.19
N LEU A 72 2.35 -1.30 -4.31
CA LEU A 72 3.34 -2.23 -3.79
C LEU A 72 3.37 -3.46 -4.70
N ALA A 73 4.55 -3.78 -5.23
CA ALA A 73 4.78 -5.04 -5.92
C ALA A 73 5.65 -5.93 -5.02
N ASP A 74 5.11 -7.07 -4.59
CA ASP A 74 5.90 -8.09 -3.93
C ASP A 74 6.73 -8.85 -4.97
N PHE A 75 8.03 -9.01 -4.72
CA PHE A 75 8.94 -9.80 -5.54
C PHE A 75 8.71 -11.31 -5.40
N GLY A 76 8.01 -11.77 -4.35
CA GLY A 76 7.81 -13.18 -4.01
C GLY A 76 6.51 -13.77 -4.54
N GLU A 77 5.44 -13.75 -3.74
CA GLU A 77 4.18 -14.46 -4.02
C GLU A 77 3.38 -13.89 -5.21
N SER A 78 3.99 -13.01 -6.00
CA SER A 78 3.36 -12.27 -7.09
C SER A 78 2.08 -11.60 -6.56
N ARG A 79 2.21 -10.81 -5.49
CA ARG A 79 1.11 -10.03 -4.93
C ARG A 79 1.29 -8.57 -5.30
N ILE A 80 0.17 -7.91 -5.56
CA ILE A 80 0.14 -6.48 -5.85
C ILE A 80 -0.79 -5.80 -4.85
N GLY A 81 -0.25 -4.84 -4.10
CA GLY A 81 -0.98 -4.02 -3.15
C GLY A 81 -1.28 -2.66 -3.73
N TRP A 82 -2.55 -2.31 -3.86
CA TRP A 82 -3.02 -1.02 -4.35
C TRP A 82 -3.42 -0.15 -3.17
N PHE A 83 -2.82 1.02 -3.04
CA PHE A 83 -3.30 2.03 -2.09
C PHE A 83 -4.53 2.72 -2.68
N VAL A 84 -5.68 2.52 -2.03
CA VAL A 84 -7.00 2.96 -2.48
C VAL A 84 -7.64 3.88 -1.43
N PRO A 85 -8.66 4.68 -1.79
CA PRO A 85 -9.33 5.54 -0.83
C PRO A 85 -9.84 4.79 0.41
N PRO A 86 -9.81 5.39 1.62
CA PRO A 86 -10.34 4.78 2.83
C PRO A 86 -11.80 4.35 2.69
N GLY A 87 -12.13 3.20 3.28
CA GLY A 87 -13.46 2.59 3.20
C GLY A 87 -13.63 1.63 2.02
N THR A 88 -12.71 1.60 1.06
CA THR A 88 -12.74 0.64 -0.06
C THR A 88 -12.69 -0.80 0.44
N ALA A 89 -11.86 -1.09 1.45
CA ALA A 89 -11.71 -2.42 2.04
C ALA A 89 -13.03 -2.97 2.62
N THR A 90 -13.91 -2.10 3.12
CA THR A 90 -15.19 -2.50 3.72
C THR A 90 -16.22 -2.98 2.71
N ARG A 91 -16.03 -2.66 1.43
CA ARG A 91 -16.98 -2.95 0.34
C ARG A 91 -16.48 -4.03 -0.61
N TRP A 92 -15.27 -4.52 -0.40
CA TRP A 92 -14.66 -5.47 -1.32
C TRP A 92 -15.08 -6.91 -1.00
N LEU A 93 -15.67 -7.58 -1.98
CA LEU A 93 -16.06 -8.98 -1.91
C LEU A 93 -15.49 -9.69 -3.14
N GLY A 94 -14.55 -10.61 -2.94
CA GLY A 94 -13.94 -11.36 -4.04
C GLY A 94 -12.92 -12.38 -3.57
N THR A 95 -12.91 -13.55 -4.22
CA THR A 95 -11.89 -14.58 -4.01
C THR A 95 -10.54 -14.12 -4.54
N GLY A 96 -9.44 -14.47 -3.85
CA GLY A 96 -8.09 -14.10 -4.28
C GLY A 96 -7.71 -12.64 -3.98
N CYS A 97 -8.56 -11.90 -3.29
CA CYS A 97 -8.30 -10.54 -2.81
C CYS A 97 -8.21 -10.53 -1.28
N ARG A 98 -7.26 -9.77 -0.74
CA ARG A 98 -7.18 -9.43 0.69
C ARG A 98 -7.24 -7.92 0.81
N CYS A 99 -7.80 -7.42 1.91
CA CYS A 99 -7.84 -5.98 2.15
C CYS A 99 -7.30 -5.65 3.54
N ALA A 100 -6.63 -4.50 3.66
CA ALA A 100 -6.32 -3.86 4.93
C ALA A 100 -7.02 -2.50 4.97
N GLY A 101 -7.78 -2.23 6.02
CA GLY A 101 -8.52 -0.98 6.21
C GLY A 101 -8.61 -0.63 7.70
N GLN A 102 -9.66 0.09 8.10
CA GLN A 102 -9.95 0.30 9.52
C GLN A 102 -10.32 -1.03 10.20
N GLY A 103 -9.55 -1.45 11.20
CA GLY A 103 -9.76 -2.70 11.95
C GLY A 103 -8.52 -3.14 12.70
#